data_AF-A0A9E0SPP8-F1
#
_entry.id   AF-A0A9E0SPP8-F1
#
_cell.length_a   1.000
_cell.length_b   1.000
_cell.length_c   1.000
_cell.angle_alpha   90.00
_cell.angle_beta   90.00
_cell.angle_gamma   90.00
#
_symmetry.space_group_name_H-M   'P 1'
#
loop_
_entity.id
_entity.type
_entity.pdbx_description
1 polymer ?
#
loop_
_entity_poly.entity_id
_entity_poly.type
_entity_poly.pdbx_seq_one_letter_code
_entity_poly.pdbx_strand_id
1 'polypeptide(L)'
;MESAVPIVAVLALIWALAELARIHARLAGTEVKLAILMNHLGVDREALLEPSEKVKTLARTPGATIEAIKAYREQTGLGLKEAKAVIDRLAG
;
A
#
# COMPACT_ATOMS: atom_id res chain seq x y z
N MET A 1 22.28 18.94 36.45
CA MET A 1 21.84 18.78 35.05
C MET A 1 21.77 17.31 34.61
N GLU A 2 22.60 16.41 35.16
CA GLU A 2 22.64 15.00 34.74
C GLU A 2 21.39 14.17 35.09
N SER A 3 20.66 14.51 36.15
CA SER A 3 19.47 13.75 36.60
C SER A 3 18.18 14.03 35.81
N ALA A 4 18.12 15.11 35.03
CA ALA A 4 16.92 15.50 34.28
C ALA A 4 16.83 14.82 32.89
N VAL A 5 17.96 14.43 32.31
CA VAL A 5 18.05 13.77 31.00
C VAL A 5 17.19 12.50 30.89
N PRO A 6 17.22 11.54 31.85
CA PRO A 6 16.42 10.33 31.73
C PRO A 6 14.91 10.62 31.80
N ILE A 7 14.50 11.61 32.58
CA ILE A 7 13.08 11.99 32.72
C ILE A 7 12.57 12.58 31.41
N VAL A 8 13.33 13.50 30.81
CA VAL A 8 12.96 14.10 29.51
C VAL A 8 12.91 13.03 28.41
N ALA A 9 13.86 12.08 28.41
CA ALA A 9 13.87 10.98 27.44
C ALA A 9 12.64 10.07 27.58
N VAL A 10 12.25 9.71 28.80
CA VAL A 10 11.06 8.89 29.06
C VAL A 10 9.78 9.64 28.66
N LEU A 11 9.67 10.94 28.97
CA LEU A 11 8.51 11.75 28.57
C LEU A 11 8.42 11.89 27.05
N ALA A 12 9.55 12.11 26.38
CA ALA A 12 9.60 12.15 24.91
C ALA A 12 9.20 10.80 24.29
N LEU A 13 9.62 9.68 24.89
CA LEU A 13 9.24 8.34 24.44
C LEU A 13 7.74 8.09 24.61
N ILE A 14 7.16 8.44 25.77
CA ILE A 14 5.72 8.33 26.01
C ILE A 14 4.94 9.18 25.00
N TRP A 15 5.39 10.42 24.75
CA TRP A 15 4.76 11.29 23.77
C TRP A 15 4.83 10.72 22.36
N ALA A 16 5.99 10.20 21.94
CA ALA A 16 6.17 9.57 20.63
C ALA A 16 5.25 8.35 20.45
N LEU A 17 5.15 7.49 21.48
CA LEU A 17 4.24 6.34 21.47
C LEU A 17 2.76 6.77 21.37
N ALA A 18 2.37 7.84 22.05
CA ALA A 18 1.01 8.40 21.97
C ALA A 18 0.74 9.08 20.61
N GLU A 19 1.75 9.69 19.98
CA GLU A 19 1.64 10.28 18.64
C GLU A 19 1.47 9.19 17.58
N LEU A 20 2.22 8.09 17.69
CA LEU A 20 2.05 6.90 16.85
C LEU A 20 0.62 6.34 16.93
N ALA A 21 0.04 6.23 18.13
CA ALA A 21 -1.34 5.78 18.29
C ALA A 21 -2.36 6.75 17.62
N ARG A 22 -2.13 8.07 17.73
CA ARG A 22 -2.99 9.08 17.09
C ARG A 22 -2.92 9.06 15.57
N ILE A 23 -1.75 8.78 14.99
CA ILE A 23 -1.57 8.65 13.54
C ILE A 23 -2.40 7.47 13.00
N HIS A 24 -2.39 6.33 13.69
CA HIS A 24 -3.18 5.16 13.28
C HIS A 24 -4.70 5.42 13.29
N ALA A 25 -5.21 6.14 14.30
CA ALA A 25 -6.64 6.44 14.39
C ALA A 25 -7.15 7.33 13.25
N ARG A 26 -6.30 8.23 12.73
CA ARG A 26 -6.65 9.08 11.57
C ARG A 26 -6.72 8.30 10.26
N LEU A 27 -5.93 7.23 10.13
CA LEU A 27 -5.88 6.38 8.95
C LEU A 27 -7.22 5.67 8.69
N ALA A 28 -7.88 5.17 9.75
CA ALA A 28 -9.17 4.50 9.63
C ALA A 28 -10.27 5.45 9.09
N GLY A 29 -10.26 6.72 9.51
CA GLY A 29 -11.19 7.72 9.02
C GLY A 29 -10.99 8.06 7.54
N THR A 30 -9.75 8.01 7.05
CA THR A 30 -9.45 8.23 5.62
C THR A 30 -9.86 7.04 4.75
N GLU A 31 -9.70 5.81 5.24
CA GLU A 31 -10.12 4.59 4.54
C GLU A 31 -11.64 4.54 4.35
N VAL A 32 -12.41 4.91 5.37
CA VAL A 32 -13.88 4.94 5.29
C VAL A 32 -14.37 5.97 4.27
N LYS A 33 -13.80 7.18 4.26
CA LYS A 33 -14.16 8.21 3.27
C LYS A 33 -13.84 7.76 1.84
N LEU A 34 -12.71 7.11 1.65
CA LEU A 34 -12.33 6.55 0.35
C LEU A 34 -13.31 5.46 -0.09
N ALA A 35 -13.69 4.54 0.80
CA ALA A 35 -14.67 3.50 0.50
C ALA A 35 -16.03 4.08 0.07
N ILE A 36 -16.49 5.13 0.76
CA ILE A 36 -17.74 5.81 0.43
C ILE A 36 -17.65 6.49 -0.94
N LEU A 37 -16.54 7.18 -1.24
CA LEU A 37 -16.34 7.83 -2.54
C LEU A 37 -16.26 6.81 -3.69
N MET A 38 -15.53 5.71 -3.50
CA MET A 38 -15.45 4.63 -4.49
C MET A 38 -16.83 4.04 -4.80
N ASN A 39 -17.62 3.77 -3.77
CA ASN A 39 -18.97 3.25 -3.92
C ASN A 39 -19.91 4.27 -4.60
N HIS A 40 -19.81 5.55 -4.25
CA HIS A 40 -20.64 6.59 -4.85
C HIS A 40 -20.32 6.85 -6.34
N LEU A 41 -19.05 6.72 -6.72
CA LEU A 41 -18.60 6.89 -8.10
C LEU A 41 -18.82 5.63 -8.98
N GLY A 42 -19.32 4.53 -8.40
CA GLY A 42 -19.48 3.26 -9.12
C GLY A 42 -18.17 2.68 -9.62
N VAL A 43 -17.06 2.98 -8.94
CA VAL A 43 -15.73 2.51 -9.33
C VAL A 43 -15.50 1.14 -8.72
N ASP A 44 -15.67 0.11 -9.53
CA ASP A 44 -15.35 -1.26 -9.15
C ASP A 44 -13.85 -1.37 -8.89
N ARG A 45 -13.49 -1.74 -7.66
CA ARG A 45 -12.08 -1.93 -7.25
C ARG A 45 -11.42 -2.98 -8.12
N GLU A 46 -12.16 -4.00 -8.55
CA GLU A 46 -11.73 -5.00 -9.51
C GLU A 46 -11.35 -4.39 -10.86
N ALA A 47 -12.11 -3.42 -11.38
CA ALA A 47 -11.81 -2.74 -12.64
C ALA A 47 -10.52 -1.90 -12.56
N LEU A 48 -10.25 -1.27 -11.40
CA LEU A 48 -9.02 -0.52 -11.17
C LEU A 48 -7.77 -1.42 -11.09
N LEU A 49 -7.96 -2.69 -10.72
CA LEU A 49 -6.90 -3.68 -10.57
C LEU A 49 -6.74 -4.55 -11.82
N GLU A 50 -7.50 -4.30 -12.90
CA GLU A 50 -7.29 -5.01 -14.14
C GLU A 50 -5.91 -4.70 -14.72
N PRO A 51 -5.06 -5.72 -14.94
CA PRO A 51 -3.76 -5.52 -15.55
C PRO A 51 -3.91 -4.93 -16.95
N SER A 52 -3.16 -3.87 -17.27
CA SER A 52 -3.13 -3.33 -18.64
C SER A 52 -2.64 -4.37 -19.66
N GLU A 53 -2.98 -4.19 -20.93
CA GLU A 53 -2.51 -5.09 -21.99
C GLU A 53 -0.98 -5.23 -22.00
N LYS A 54 -0.25 -4.14 -21.75
CA LYS A 54 1.21 -4.18 -21.58
C LYS A 54 1.65 -5.15 -20.48
N VAL A 55 1.01 -5.08 -19.31
CA VAL A 55 1.31 -5.98 -18.18
C VAL A 55 1.00 -7.43 -18.55
N LYS A 56 -0.13 -7.69 -19.23
CA LYS A 56 -0.50 -9.04 -19.69
C LYS A 56 0.53 -9.60 -20.67
N THR A 57 1.00 -8.80 -21.63
CA THR A 57 2.05 -9.21 -22.58
C THR A 57 3.36 -9.56 -21.86
N LEU A 58 3.79 -8.71 -20.93
CA LEU A 58 5.01 -8.95 -20.15
C LEU A 58 4.88 -10.20 -19.27
N ALA A 59 3.72 -10.42 -18.63
CA ALA A 59 3.49 -11.58 -17.79
C ALA A 59 3.61 -12.91 -18.55
N ARG A 60 3.18 -12.94 -19.82
CA ARG A 60 3.25 -14.12 -20.70
C ARG A 60 4.60 -14.29 -21.40
N THR A 61 5.47 -13.30 -21.34
CA THR A 61 6.78 -13.35 -22.00
C THR A 61 7.78 -14.10 -21.10
N PRO A 62 8.40 -15.20 -21.57
CA PRO A 62 9.39 -15.94 -20.78
C PRO A 62 10.54 -15.02 -20.35
N GLY A 63 10.85 -15.03 -19.05
CA GLY A 63 11.93 -14.21 -18.48
C GLY A 63 11.54 -12.75 -18.17
N ALA A 64 10.34 -12.29 -18.52
CA ALA A 64 9.90 -10.90 -18.29
C ALA A 64 9.07 -10.70 -17.01
N THR A 65 8.98 -11.70 -16.13
CA THR A 65 8.16 -11.65 -14.89
C THR A 65 8.47 -10.44 -14.01
N ILE A 66 9.75 -10.09 -13.85
CA ILE A 66 10.16 -8.95 -13.02
C ILE A 66 9.65 -7.63 -13.63
N GLU A 67 9.72 -7.51 -14.96
CA GLU A 67 9.24 -6.33 -15.67
C GLU A 67 7.71 -6.21 -15.59
N ALA A 68 6.99 -7.34 -15.70
CA ALA A 68 5.55 -7.40 -15.51
C ALA A 68 5.13 -6.95 -14.10
N ILE A 69 5.82 -7.44 -13.05
CA ILE A 69 5.57 -7.04 -11.66
C ILE A 69 5.83 -5.54 -11.47
N LYS A 70 6.94 -5.02 -12.02
CA LYS A 70 7.27 -3.60 -11.94
C LYS A 70 6.20 -2.74 -12.60
N ALA A 71 5.83 -3.06 -13.84
CA ALA A 71 4.81 -2.33 -14.59
C ALA A 71 3.46 -2.35 -13.88
N TYR A 72 3.08 -3.49 -13.29
CA TYR A 72 1.81 -3.61 -12.58
C TYR A 72 1.78 -2.83 -11.25
N ARG A 73 2.91 -2.75 -10.54
CA ARG A 73 3.06 -1.90 -9.35
C ARG A 73 2.99 -0.42 -9.69
N GLU A 74 3.61 -0.01 -10.80
CA GLU A 74 3.52 1.37 -11.29
C GLU A 74 2.09 1.73 -11.68
N GLN A 75 1.35 0.78 -12.27
CA GLN A 75 -0.05 0.97 -12.65
C GLN A 75 -0.99 1.11 -11.43
N THR A 76 -0.81 0.27 -10.41
CA THR A 76 -1.81 0.08 -9.34
C THR A 76 -1.40 0.64 -7.97
N GLY A 77 -0.11 0.93 -7.77
CA GLY A 77 0.45 1.29 -6.46
C GLY A 77 0.53 0.14 -5.46
N LEU A 78 0.24 -1.10 -5.87
CA LEU A 78 0.26 -2.27 -5.00
C LEU A 78 1.65 -2.58 -4.44
N GLY A 79 1.66 -3.24 -3.29
CA GLY A 79 2.85 -3.81 -2.69
C GLY A 79 3.44 -4.94 -3.55
N LEU A 80 4.72 -5.25 -3.36
CA LEU A 80 5.42 -6.28 -4.13
C LEU A 80 4.74 -7.65 -4.06
N LYS A 81 4.26 -8.02 -2.86
CA LYS A 81 3.58 -9.31 -2.63
C LYS A 81 2.27 -9.43 -3.43
N GLU A 82 1.45 -8.38 -3.40
CA GLU A 82 0.14 -8.35 -4.07
C GLU A 82 0.32 -8.34 -5.58
N ALA A 83 1.24 -7.51 -6.08
CA ALA A 83 1.55 -7.43 -7.50
C ALA A 83 2.09 -8.77 -8.03
N LYS A 84 3.02 -9.41 -7.32
CA LYS A 84 3.52 -10.73 -7.69
C LYS A 84 2.39 -11.76 -7.79
N ALA A 85 1.49 -11.81 -6.80
CA ALA A 85 0.39 -12.76 -6.81
C ALA A 85 -0.52 -12.60 -8.05
N VAL A 86 -0.70 -11.39 -8.56
CA VAL A 86 -1.46 -11.15 -9.79
C VAL A 86 -0.70 -11.61 -11.02
N ILE A 87 0.59 -11.28 -11.13
CA ILE A 87 1.42 -11.67 -12.28
C ILE A 87 1.60 -13.20 -12.34
N ASP A 88 1.80 -13.87 -11.20
CA ASP A 88 1.93 -15.32 -11.15
C ASP A 88 0.65 -16.01 -11.68
N ARG A 89 -0.53 -15.43 -11.47
CA ARG A 89 -1.80 -15.93 -12.06
C ARG A 89 -1.94 -15.66 -13.55
N LEU A 90 -1.22 -14.68 -14.10
CA LEU A 90 -1.23 -14.36 -15.54
C LEU A 90 -0.19 -15.15 -16.33
N ALA A 91 0.89 -15.57 -15.67
CA ALA A 91 2.01 -16.30 -16.26
C ALA A 91 1.78 -17.82 -16.29
N GLY A 92 0.95 -18.35 -15.38
CA GLY A 92 0.45 -19.72 -15.42
C GLY A 92 -0.72 -19.88 -16.37
#